data_AF-A0A7K2KPX3-F1
#
_entry.id   AF-A0A7K2KPX3-F1
#
_cell.length_a   1.000
_cell.length_b   1.000
_cell.length_c   1.000
_cell.angle_alpha   90.00
_cell.angle_beta   90.00
_cell.angle_gamma   90.00
#
_symmetry.space_group_name_H-M   'P 1'
#
loop_
_entity.id
_entity.type
_entity.pdbx_description
1 polymer ?
#
loop_
_entity_poly.entity_id
_entity_poly.type
_entity_poly.pdbx_seq_one_letter_code
_entity_poly.pdbx_strand_id
1 'polypeptide(L)'
;MANRSYLYSADTMPTEAEVPQQIRCISEHNGDVPLAHQLLVGRGTTIVPSMIWNPPIGIAADYAEGAALLRGLLHVVGKGLEDDAEFAECVARTTAHLEKQEAKHFVLETGEIVSMTGDDPVASVRELVSVDIPHAVAQAEAAIAGENDAWLVSLRADWQRHFGSFYSDALYFSFSS
;
A
#
# COMPACT_ATOMS: atom_id res chain seq x y z
N MET A 1 -21.84 0.62 3.13
CA MET A 1 -20.51 0.37 2.54
C MET A 1 -19.52 1.23 3.29
N ALA A 2 -18.41 0.66 3.72
CA ALA A 2 -17.29 1.44 4.28
C ALA A 2 -16.39 1.84 3.11
N ASN A 3 -15.89 3.08 3.09
CA ASN A 3 -14.93 3.54 2.09
C ASN A 3 -13.60 2.82 2.27
N ARG A 4 -12.96 2.42 1.17
CA ARG A 4 -11.73 1.62 1.20
C ARG A 4 -10.65 2.17 0.30
N SER A 5 -9.42 1.86 0.67
CA SER A 5 -8.29 1.84 -0.26
C SER A 5 -8.13 0.44 -0.84
N TYR A 6 -7.84 0.36 -2.13
CA TYR A 6 -7.64 -0.90 -2.85
C TYR A 6 -6.25 -0.91 -3.48
N LEU A 7 -5.49 -1.96 -3.21
CA LEU A 7 -4.16 -2.15 -3.75
C LEU A 7 -4.16 -3.36 -4.68
N TYR A 8 -3.64 -3.14 -5.87
CA TYR A 8 -3.52 -4.15 -6.92
C TYR A 8 -2.07 -4.28 -7.38
N SER A 9 -1.80 -5.34 -8.16
CA SER A 9 -0.59 -5.44 -8.96
C SER A 9 -0.91 -5.68 -10.43
N ALA A 10 -0.05 -5.15 -11.30
CA ALA A 10 -0.21 -5.22 -12.76
C ALA A 10 1.14 -5.12 -13.49
N ASP A 11 1.21 -5.69 -14.69
CA ASP A 11 2.43 -5.64 -15.52
C ASP A 11 2.61 -4.31 -16.28
N THR A 12 1.56 -3.51 -16.36
CA THR A 12 1.54 -2.17 -16.96
C THR A 12 0.84 -1.19 -16.03
N MET A 13 1.21 0.09 -16.12
CA MET A 13 0.47 1.16 -15.44
C MET A 13 -0.82 1.48 -16.22
N PRO A 14 -1.92 1.88 -15.54
CA PRO A 14 -3.09 2.38 -16.22
C PRO A 14 -2.80 3.71 -16.93
N THR A 15 -3.50 3.94 -18.03
CA THR A 15 -3.46 5.19 -18.82
C THR A 15 -4.88 5.66 -19.09
N GLU A 16 -5.05 6.87 -19.64
CA GLU A 16 -6.38 7.38 -20.00
C GLU A 16 -7.08 6.52 -21.08
N ALA A 17 -6.31 5.75 -21.85
CA ALA A 17 -6.82 4.92 -22.94
C ALA A 17 -7.00 3.45 -22.55
N GLU A 18 -6.22 2.95 -21.59
CA GLU A 18 -6.08 1.52 -21.34
C GLU A 18 -5.95 1.20 -19.85
N VAL A 19 -6.74 0.24 -19.40
CA VAL A 19 -6.62 -0.44 -18.10
C VAL A 19 -5.78 -1.71 -18.29
N PRO A 20 -4.88 -2.08 -17.36
CA PRO A 20 -4.08 -3.29 -17.48
C PRO A 20 -4.94 -4.56 -17.63
N GLN A 21 -4.49 -5.50 -18.47
CA GLN A 21 -5.26 -6.73 -18.75
C GLN A 21 -5.19 -7.77 -17.62
N GLN A 22 -4.08 -7.81 -16.88
CA GLN A 22 -3.87 -8.76 -15.78
C GLN A 22 -3.70 -7.99 -14.48
N ILE A 23 -4.84 -7.78 -13.81
CA ILE A 23 -4.89 -7.11 -12.52
C ILE A 23 -5.07 -8.18 -11.44
N ARG A 24 -4.23 -8.10 -10.40
CA ARG A 24 -4.26 -9.02 -9.27
C ARG A 24 -4.55 -8.24 -8.00
N CYS A 25 -5.39 -8.79 -7.13
CA CYS A 25 -5.66 -8.19 -5.83
C CYS A 25 -4.46 -8.37 -4.89
N ILE A 26 -3.98 -7.28 -4.30
CA ILE A 26 -3.00 -7.32 -3.23
C ILE A 26 -3.72 -7.15 -1.90
N SER A 27 -4.40 -6.03 -1.71
CA SER A 27 -4.98 -5.73 -0.41
C SER A 27 -6.13 -4.73 -0.46
N GLU A 28 -7.05 -4.85 0.49
CA GLU A 28 -8.09 -3.85 0.79
C GLU A 28 -7.96 -3.38 2.23
N HIS A 29 -8.18 -2.08 2.47
CA HIS A 29 -8.21 -1.52 3.82
C HIS A 29 -9.39 -0.56 4.00
N ASN A 30 -10.05 -0.62 5.17
CA ASN A 30 -11.22 0.20 5.46
C ASN A 30 -10.82 1.53 6.08
N GLY A 31 -11.35 2.64 5.58
CA GLY A 31 -11.39 3.93 6.27
C GLY A 31 -10.13 4.79 6.20
N ASP A 32 -9.00 4.26 5.74
CA ASP A 32 -7.78 5.03 5.45
C ASP A 32 -6.88 4.35 4.39
N VAL A 33 -5.74 4.96 4.12
CA VAL A 33 -4.61 4.36 3.38
C VAL A 33 -3.56 3.95 4.42
N PRO A 34 -3.44 2.67 4.78
CA PRO A 34 -2.58 2.23 5.87
C PRO A 34 -1.11 2.38 5.50
N LEU A 35 -0.23 2.41 6.51
CA LEU A 35 1.21 2.51 6.32
C LEU A 35 1.74 1.46 5.34
N ALA A 36 1.27 0.22 5.42
CA ALA A 36 1.66 -0.84 4.47
C ALA A 36 1.41 -0.44 3.02
N HIS A 37 0.25 0.15 2.70
CA HIS A 37 -0.07 0.57 1.33
C HIS A 37 0.85 1.71 0.90
N GLN A 38 1.07 2.70 1.75
CA GLN A 38 1.96 3.83 1.45
C GLN A 38 3.39 3.36 1.14
N LEU A 39 3.92 2.38 1.89
CA LEU A 39 5.25 1.82 1.65
C LEU A 39 5.31 0.98 0.37
N LEU A 40 4.27 0.18 0.10
CA LEU A 40 4.19 -0.61 -1.12
C LEU A 40 4.18 0.29 -2.36
N VAL A 41 3.55 1.48 -2.29
CA VAL A 41 3.63 2.47 -3.38
C VAL A 41 4.71 3.56 -3.20
N GLY A 42 5.68 3.35 -2.32
CA GLY A 42 6.66 4.36 -1.94
C GLY A 42 7.87 4.53 -2.86
N ARG A 43 7.99 3.69 -3.90
CA ARG A 43 9.16 3.63 -4.78
C ARG A 43 8.76 3.79 -6.23
N GLY A 44 9.41 4.71 -6.95
CA GLY A 44 9.01 5.05 -8.31
C GLY A 44 7.58 5.61 -8.42
N THR A 45 7.07 6.20 -7.35
CA THR A 45 5.67 6.67 -7.20
C THR A 45 5.29 7.64 -8.32
N THR A 46 4.16 7.36 -8.98
CA THR A 46 3.59 8.21 -10.04
C THR A 46 2.07 8.24 -9.91
N ILE A 47 1.47 9.42 -10.06
CA ILE A 47 0.01 9.55 -10.15
C ILE A 47 -0.44 9.08 -11.54
N VAL A 48 -1.43 8.20 -11.57
CA VAL A 48 -1.98 7.59 -12.78
C VAL A 48 -3.51 7.73 -12.80
N PRO A 49 -4.15 7.57 -13.97
CA PRO A 49 -5.60 7.43 -14.04
C PRO A 49 -6.10 6.28 -13.17
N SER A 50 -7.17 6.51 -12.44
CA SER A 50 -7.84 5.46 -11.68
C SER A 50 -8.48 4.45 -12.63
N MET A 51 -8.25 3.17 -12.37
CA MET A 51 -8.87 2.06 -13.09
C MET A 51 -10.37 1.91 -12.75
N ILE A 52 -10.83 2.53 -11.67
CA ILE A 52 -12.21 2.42 -11.17
C ILE A 52 -13.01 3.69 -11.50
N TRP A 53 -12.39 4.87 -11.33
CA TRP A 53 -13.09 6.15 -11.43
C TRP A 53 -12.71 6.98 -12.65
N ASN A 54 -11.56 6.72 -13.30
CA ASN A 54 -10.95 7.44 -14.44
C ASN A 54 -10.09 8.71 -14.15
N PRO A 55 -10.43 9.66 -13.25
CA PRO A 55 -9.54 10.79 -12.92
C PRO A 55 -8.14 10.36 -12.47
N PRO A 56 -7.13 11.25 -12.51
CA PRO A 56 -5.76 10.98 -12.08
C PRO A 56 -5.66 10.93 -10.54
N ILE A 57 -6.31 9.92 -9.97
CA ILE A 57 -6.42 9.67 -8.52
C ILE A 57 -5.94 8.25 -8.15
N GLY A 58 -5.37 7.52 -9.10
CA GLY A 58 -4.62 6.28 -8.85
C GLY A 58 -3.14 6.59 -8.60
N ILE A 59 -2.45 5.69 -7.93
CA ILE A 59 -1.00 5.79 -7.68
C ILE A 59 -0.34 4.49 -8.12
N ALA A 60 0.61 4.56 -9.06
CA ALA A 60 1.43 3.44 -9.47
C ALA A 60 2.85 3.55 -8.91
N ALA A 61 3.49 2.41 -8.69
CA ALA A 61 4.84 2.34 -8.10
C ALA A 61 5.52 1.02 -8.46
N ASP A 62 6.84 0.94 -8.24
CA ASP A 62 7.63 -0.27 -8.45
C ASP A 62 7.25 -1.37 -7.45
N TYR A 63 6.91 -2.55 -7.97
CA TYR A 63 6.49 -3.67 -7.14
C TYR A 63 7.61 -4.20 -6.26
N ALA A 64 8.77 -4.49 -6.87
CA ALA A 64 9.86 -5.18 -6.19
C ALA A 64 10.45 -4.31 -5.08
N GLU A 65 10.68 -3.03 -5.37
CA GLU A 65 11.24 -2.08 -4.40
C GLU A 65 10.26 -1.78 -3.26
N GLY A 66 8.97 -1.63 -3.54
CA GLY A 66 7.93 -1.43 -2.53
C GLY A 66 7.79 -2.65 -1.60
N ALA A 67 7.75 -3.86 -2.18
CA ALA A 67 7.68 -5.10 -1.40
C ALA A 67 8.94 -5.30 -0.54
N ALA A 68 10.12 -4.99 -1.06
CA ALA A 68 11.37 -5.05 -0.29
C ALA A 68 11.37 -4.06 0.89
N LEU A 69 10.88 -2.84 0.69
CA LEU A 69 10.77 -1.84 1.76
C LEU A 69 9.83 -2.31 2.88
N LEU A 70 8.63 -2.81 2.55
CA LEU A 70 7.69 -3.32 3.55
C LEU A 70 8.28 -4.50 4.32
N ARG A 71 8.91 -5.47 3.62
CA ARG A 71 9.55 -6.63 4.26
C ARG A 71 10.68 -6.21 5.19
N GLY A 72 11.50 -5.23 4.79
CA GLY A 72 12.55 -4.66 5.62
C GLY A 72 12.01 -4.06 6.91
N LEU A 73 10.92 -3.27 6.82
CA LEU A 73 10.28 -2.68 7.99
C LEU A 73 9.68 -3.75 8.91
N LEU A 74 8.92 -4.71 8.35
CA LEU A 74 8.34 -5.81 9.12
C LEU A 74 9.40 -6.60 9.89
N HIS A 75 10.57 -6.83 9.27
CA HIS A 75 11.69 -7.50 9.93
C HIS A 75 12.18 -6.75 11.18
N VAL A 76 12.38 -5.42 11.10
CA VAL A 76 12.86 -4.65 12.26
C VAL A 76 11.78 -4.43 13.32
N VAL A 77 10.51 -4.33 12.92
CA VAL A 77 9.37 -4.32 13.86
C VAL A 77 9.34 -5.62 14.65
N GLY A 78 9.52 -6.76 13.97
CA GLY A 78 9.50 -8.10 14.57
C GLY A 78 10.54 -8.37 15.66
N LYS A 79 11.67 -7.64 15.67
CA LYS A 79 12.71 -7.73 16.72
C LYS A 79 12.27 -7.25 18.12
N GLY A 80 11.03 -6.79 18.26
CA GLY A 80 10.45 -6.48 19.57
C GLY A 80 9.06 -7.10 19.74
N LEU A 81 8.73 -8.09 18.91
CA LEU A 81 7.46 -8.82 18.87
C LEU A 81 7.72 -10.32 18.66
N GLU A 82 8.88 -10.85 19.11
CA GLU A 82 9.26 -12.24 18.85
C GLU A 82 8.27 -13.26 19.43
N ASP A 83 7.62 -12.92 20.55
CA ASP A 83 6.62 -13.76 21.21
C ASP A 83 5.18 -13.49 20.71
N ASP A 84 4.99 -12.55 19.79
CA ASP A 84 3.68 -12.23 19.20
C ASP A 84 3.42 -13.13 17.98
N ALA A 85 2.70 -14.23 18.22
CA ALA A 85 2.34 -15.19 17.18
C ALA A 85 1.42 -14.59 16.09
N GLU A 86 0.59 -13.60 16.43
CA GLU A 86 -0.30 -12.95 15.46
C GLU A 86 0.49 -12.06 14.51
N PHE A 87 1.49 -11.34 15.03
CA PHE A 87 2.41 -10.56 14.20
C PHE A 87 3.19 -11.48 13.27
N ALA A 88 3.74 -12.59 13.78
CA ALA A 88 4.47 -13.56 12.96
C ALA A 88 3.60 -14.15 11.83
N GLU A 89 2.34 -14.50 12.12
CA GLU A 89 1.38 -14.95 11.10
C GLU A 89 1.11 -13.85 10.05
N CYS A 90 0.89 -12.61 10.50
CA CYS A 90 0.68 -11.47 9.62
C CYS A 90 1.84 -11.28 8.64
N VAL A 91 3.09 -11.33 9.12
CA VAL A 91 4.30 -11.23 8.30
C VAL A 91 4.39 -12.36 7.28
N ALA A 92 4.18 -13.61 7.73
CA ALA A 92 4.25 -14.78 6.86
C ALA A 92 3.19 -14.72 5.75
N ARG A 93 1.93 -14.44 6.11
CA ARG A 93 0.81 -14.31 5.17
C ARG A 93 1.03 -13.19 4.17
N THR A 94 1.44 -12.01 4.65
CA THR A 94 1.70 -10.85 3.79
C THR A 94 2.83 -11.16 2.82
N THR A 95 3.93 -11.74 3.29
CA THR A 95 5.08 -12.08 2.45
C THR A 95 4.71 -13.07 1.36
N ALA A 96 4.06 -14.19 1.73
CA ALA A 96 3.63 -15.21 0.78
C ALA A 96 2.62 -14.67 -0.25
N HIS A 97 1.71 -13.78 0.17
CA HIS A 97 0.75 -13.17 -0.75
C HIS A 97 1.45 -12.25 -1.76
N LEU A 98 2.41 -11.44 -1.31
CA LEU A 98 3.19 -10.59 -2.21
C LEU A 98 3.99 -11.45 -3.22
N GLU A 99 4.61 -12.55 -2.80
CA GLU A 99 5.31 -13.45 -3.73
C GLU A 99 4.37 -14.08 -4.77
N LYS A 100 3.16 -14.45 -4.35
CA LYS A 100 2.16 -15.03 -5.24
C LYS A 100 1.62 -14.02 -6.26
N GLN A 101 1.47 -12.76 -5.85
CA GLN A 101 0.83 -11.70 -6.65
C GLN A 101 1.85 -10.78 -7.33
N GLU A 102 3.10 -11.24 -7.49
CA GLU A 102 4.16 -10.46 -8.11
C GLU A 102 3.79 -10.00 -9.53
N ALA A 103 4.09 -8.73 -9.81
CA ALA A 103 3.98 -8.11 -11.13
C ALA A 103 5.03 -6.99 -11.22
N LYS A 104 4.98 -6.15 -12.26
CA LYS A 104 5.91 -5.02 -12.38
C LYS A 104 5.56 -3.83 -11.49
N HIS A 105 4.26 -3.57 -11.29
CA HIS A 105 3.81 -2.39 -10.57
C HIS A 105 2.81 -2.73 -9.49
N PHE A 106 2.83 -1.97 -8.41
CA PHE A 106 1.65 -1.76 -7.58
C PHE A 106 0.77 -0.68 -8.20
N VAL A 107 -0.55 -0.80 -8.00
CA VAL A 107 -1.53 0.25 -8.32
C VAL A 107 -2.47 0.42 -7.13
N LEU A 108 -2.40 1.58 -6.48
CA LEU A 108 -3.23 1.95 -5.34
C LEU A 108 -4.36 2.87 -5.80
N GLU A 109 -5.57 2.47 -5.45
CA GLU A 109 -6.82 3.17 -5.71
C GLU A 109 -7.34 3.75 -4.39
N THR A 110 -7.32 5.08 -4.26
CA THR A 110 -7.70 5.80 -3.02
C THR A 110 -9.00 6.60 -3.16
N GLY A 111 -9.69 6.50 -4.30
CA GLY A 111 -10.82 7.35 -4.66
C GLY A 111 -11.93 7.43 -3.60
N GLU A 112 -12.28 6.30 -2.97
CA GLU A 112 -13.28 6.32 -1.88
C GLU A 112 -12.78 7.05 -0.64
N ILE A 113 -11.48 6.99 -0.32
CA ILE A 113 -10.88 7.64 0.85
C ILE A 113 -10.76 9.14 0.62
N VAL A 114 -10.21 9.57 -0.51
CA VAL A 114 -10.01 11.00 -0.79
C VAL A 114 -11.34 11.74 -1.02
N SER A 115 -12.39 11.03 -1.44
CA SER A 115 -13.73 11.62 -1.56
C SER A 115 -14.44 11.82 -0.22
N MET A 116 -13.91 11.30 0.90
CA MET A 116 -14.51 11.47 2.23
C MET A 116 -14.29 12.84 2.83
N THR A 117 -13.15 13.48 2.55
CA THR A 117 -12.76 14.72 3.23
C THR A 117 -13.53 15.94 2.70
N GLY A 118 -14.25 15.78 1.58
CA GLY A 118 -14.96 16.87 0.90
C GLY A 118 -14.03 17.77 0.08
N ASP A 119 -12.74 17.45 0.03
CA ASP A 119 -11.72 18.14 -0.76
C ASP A 119 -11.71 17.66 -2.21
N ASP A 120 -10.96 18.36 -3.06
CA ASP A 120 -10.67 17.93 -4.43
C ASP A 120 -9.86 16.61 -4.42
N PRO A 121 -10.41 15.47 -4.90
CA PRO A 121 -9.72 14.18 -4.88
C PRO A 121 -8.34 14.21 -5.54
N VAL A 122 -8.17 15.01 -6.59
CA VAL A 122 -6.87 15.14 -7.29
C VAL A 122 -5.85 15.88 -6.42
N ALA A 123 -6.27 16.91 -5.69
CA ALA A 123 -5.41 17.62 -4.76
C ALA A 123 -5.00 16.72 -3.59
N SER A 124 -5.92 15.94 -3.02
CA SER A 124 -5.61 15.00 -1.94
C SER A 124 -4.62 13.92 -2.36
N VAL A 125 -4.75 13.36 -3.57
CA VAL A 125 -3.76 12.39 -4.10
C VAL A 125 -2.40 13.03 -4.32
N ARG A 126 -2.34 14.29 -4.78
CA ARG A 126 -1.07 15.03 -4.90
C ARG A 126 -0.39 15.24 -3.56
N GLU A 127 -1.15 15.55 -2.52
CA GLU A 127 -0.61 15.68 -1.16
C GLU A 127 -0.08 14.34 -0.64
N LEU A 128 -0.87 13.28 -0.76
CA LEU A 128 -0.47 11.91 -0.39
C LEU A 128 0.85 11.51 -1.06
N VAL A 129 1.01 11.79 -2.36
CA VAL A 129 2.22 11.45 -3.12
C VAL A 129 3.41 12.36 -2.82
N SER A 130 3.18 13.65 -2.51
CA SER A 130 4.28 14.61 -2.30
C SER A 130 4.71 14.77 -0.84
N VAL A 131 3.88 14.37 0.12
CA VAL A 131 4.09 14.58 1.55
C VAL A 131 4.06 13.26 2.30
N ASP A 132 2.91 12.60 2.34
CA ASP A 132 2.66 11.47 3.25
C ASP A 132 3.48 10.23 2.88
N ILE A 133 3.43 9.80 1.62
CA ILE A 133 4.19 8.64 1.14
C ILE A 133 5.71 8.86 1.31
N PRO A 134 6.31 9.98 0.85
CA PRO A 134 7.72 10.25 1.09
C PRO A 134 8.08 10.28 2.58
N HIS A 135 7.22 10.86 3.42
CA HIS A 135 7.44 10.88 4.86
C HIS A 135 7.45 9.46 5.44
N ALA A 136 6.47 8.62 5.10
CA ALA A 136 6.39 7.23 5.54
C ALA A 136 7.61 6.41 5.09
N VAL A 137 8.06 6.59 3.85
CA VAL A 137 9.27 5.95 3.31
C VAL A 137 10.50 6.36 4.13
N ALA A 138 10.69 7.65 4.37
CA ALA A 138 11.82 8.15 5.14
C ALA A 138 11.82 7.61 6.59
N GLN A 139 10.65 7.54 7.24
CA GLN A 139 10.52 6.94 8.57
C GLN A 139 10.91 5.45 8.56
N ALA A 140 10.45 4.70 7.54
CA ALA A 140 10.76 3.29 7.37
C ALA A 140 12.25 3.04 7.11
N GLU A 141 12.88 3.82 6.24
CA GLU A 141 14.31 3.73 5.96
C GLU A 141 15.16 4.03 7.20
N ALA A 142 14.83 5.10 7.93
CA ALA A 142 15.52 5.45 9.17
C ALA A 142 15.38 4.34 10.22
N ALA A 143 14.19 3.74 10.35
CA ALA A 143 13.95 2.61 11.24
C ALA A 143 14.74 1.36 10.83
N ILE A 144 14.79 1.04 9.54
CA ILE A 144 15.57 -0.08 9.00
C ILE A 144 17.07 0.15 9.24
N ALA A 145 17.54 1.39 9.17
CA ALA A 145 18.91 1.79 9.48
C ALA A 145 19.23 1.81 10.99
N GLY A 146 18.23 1.64 11.86
CA GLY A 146 18.39 1.64 13.32
C GLY A 146 18.42 3.04 13.96
N GLU A 147 17.87 4.05 13.30
CA GLU A 147 17.92 5.46 13.74
C GLU A 147 16.60 5.97 14.34
N ASN A 148 15.50 5.22 14.21
CA ASN A 148 14.15 5.67 14.57
C ASN A 148 13.42 4.73 15.54
N ASP A 149 14.06 4.46 16.68
CA ASP A 149 13.55 3.52 17.68
C ASP A 149 12.21 3.94 18.29
N ALA A 150 12.01 5.25 18.52
CA ALA A 150 10.76 5.76 19.11
C ALA A 150 9.55 5.46 18.22
N TRP A 151 9.69 5.62 16.90
CA TRP A 151 8.65 5.27 15.94
C TRP A 151 8.47 3.75 15.81
N LEU A 152 9.54 2.96 15.88
CA LEU A 152 9.43 1.50 15.94
C LEU A 152 8.64 1.02 17.17
N VAL A 153 8.86 1.64 18.34
CA VAL A 153 8.08 1.34 19.55
C VAL A 153 6.60 1.66 19.32
N SER A 154 6.27 2.80 18.70
CA SER A 154 4.87 3.12 18.40
C SER A 154 4.25 2.15 17.39
N LEU A 155 5.01 1.74 16.36
CA LEU A 155 4.53 0.76 15.39
C LEU A 155 4.22 -0.59 16.01
N ARG A 156 5.07 -1.06 16.93
CA ARG A 156 4.85 -2.33 17.65
C ARG A 156 3.60 -2.28 18.51
N ALA A 157 3.31 -1.14 19.13
CA ALA A 157 2.16 -0.97 19.99
C ALA A 157 0.80 -1.01 19.26
N ASP A 158 0.78 -0.70 17.96
CA ASP A 158 -0.45 -0.67 17.14
C ASP A 158 -0.21 -1.27 15.75
N TRP A 159 0.50 -2.40 15.69
CA TRP A 159 0.96 -2.97 14.42
C TRP A 159 -0.21 -3.40 13.54
N GLN A 160 -1.34 -3.83 14.13
CA GLN A 160 -2.52 -4.27 13.40
C GLN A 160 -3.11 -3.14 12.56
N ARG A 161 -3.10 -1.90 13.06
CA ARG A 161 -3.56 -0.75 12.28
C ARG A 161 -2.70 -0.49 11.05
N HIS A 162 -1.39 -0.72 11.17
CA HIS A 162 -0.43 -0.42 10.11
C HIS A 162 -0.31 -1.53 9.06
N PHE A 163 -0.44 -2.79 9.48
CA PHE A 163 -0.13 -3.96 8.65
C PHE A 163 -1.29 -4.95 8.50
N GLY A 164 -2.30 -4.89 9.37
CA GLY A 164 -3.46 -5.80 9.42
C GLY A 164 -4.51 -5.55 8.34
N SER A 165 -4.09 -5.28 7.10
CA SER A 165 -4.99 -5.14 5.96
C SER A 165 -5.51 -6.50 5.47
N PHE A 166 -6.61 -6.50 4.73
CA PHE A 166 -7.12 -7.72 4.11
C PHE A 166 -6.30 -8.02 2.86
N TYR A 167 -5.55 -9.13 2.86
CA TYR A 167 -4.85 -9.64 1.68
C TYR A 167 -5.68 -10.77 1.08
N SER A 168 -6.11 -10.60 -0.17
CA SER A 168 -7.11 -11.47 -0.81
C SER A 168 -6.72 -11.74 -2.26
N ASP A 169 -7.08 -12.92 -2.77
CA ASP A 169 -6.96 -13.24 -4.20
C ASP A 169 -8.14 -12.70 -5.02
N ALA A 170 -9.27 -12.41 -4.36
CA ALA A 170 -10.49 -11.96 -5.03
C ALA A 170 -10.39 -10.46 -5.34
N LEU A 171 -10.69 -10.10 -6.58
CA LEU A 171 -10.90 -8.72 -6.98
C LEU A 171 -12.28 -8.25 -6.51
N TYR A 172 -12.32 -7.14 -5.77
CA TYR A 172 -13.58 -6.51 -5.40
C TYR A 172 -14.27 -5.84 -6.60
N PHE A 173 -13.47 -5.20 -7.47
CA PHE A 173 -13.96 -4.63 -8.72
C PHE A 173 -13.67 -5.56 -9.90
N SER A 174 -14.66 -5.72 -10.77
CA SER A 174 -14.47 -6.38 -12.06
C SER A 174 -13.93 -5.37 -13.06
N PHE A 175 -12.70 -5.57 -13.51
CA PHE A 175 -12.12 -4.83 -14.62
C PHE A 175 -12.45 -5.59 -15.90
N SER A 176 -13.57 -5.25 -16.53
CA SER A 176 -13.96 -5.87 -17.80
C SER A 176 -13.04 -5.37 -18.92
N SER A 177 -12.44 -6.31 -19.66
CA SER A 177 -11.78 -6.06 -20.95
C SER A 177 -12.79 -5.82 -22.07
#